data_AF-A0AAJ0CBG5-F1
#
_entry.id   AF-A0AAJ0CBG5-F1
#
_cell.length_a   1.000
_cell.length_b   1.000
_cell.length_c   1.000
_cell.angle_alpha   90.00
_cell.angle_beta   90.00
_cell.angle_gamma   90.00
#
_symmetry.space_group_name_H-M   'P 1'
#
loop_
_entity.id
_entity.type
_entity.pdbx_description
1 polymer ?
#
loop_
_entity_poly.entity_id
_entity_poly.type
_entity_poly.pdbx_seq_one_letter_code
_entity_poly.pdbx_strand_id
1 'polypeptide(L)'
;MVLRRIAYFNTPQHVNFWLRFQSTWSPPTLPRHRYLHTTRAEKKHRAKMASLKGPTKPSADEINLIKADAISFPSVPESREAFARCFDSFGDSKVLLIGDASHGTSEFYSARAEITKYMIEHHGFNIVAAEADWPDAEAVDRYVRRRPWTGTGPPAASVEPVPAAKEAGRDPAFMRFPTWMWRNVEVHDFVEWLRGYNEGTEPHDAVGFYGLDLYSMGASIEAVIGYLDRADPKLAAVARERYGRLLMWAEDPHEYGLETLVTGFEGYEKDVVAMLQDLLSKRLELAAARWDGDEFHSAQQNARLVVDAERYYKSMYFGRDESWNLRDTHMFETLNRILKHRGSDAKAIVWAHNSHIGDARATSMGWSRGELNIGQLCKETYGEQALAIGCGSYTGTVAAASRWGDDMQVMRVNPGMAGSYEELMHATGVRNFVLDLREGRCDGRLREALRKKRLERFIGVIYRPDTERQSHYSMAVLPDQLDGLVWMDETRHVGVLEVHQPPSALETDETWPFGL
;
A
#
# COMPACT_ATOMS: atom_id res chain seq x y z
N MET A 1 11.66 43.88 27.74
CA MET A 1 12.76 44.83 27.49
C MET A 1 13.93 44.02 26.92
N VAL A 2 14.20 44.24 25.63
CA VAL A 2 15.42 43.91 24.85
C VAL A 2 15.66 42.47 24.31
N LEU A 3 15.53 42.41 22.98
CA LEU A 3 16.03 41.48 21.95
C LEU A 3 17.56 41.24 21.93
N ARG A 4 18.00 40.05 21.45
CA ARG A 4 18.98 39.80 20.33
C ARG A 4 19.44 38.32 20.33
N ARG A 5 19.05 37.48 19.36
CA ARG A 5 19.73 37.06 18.10
C ARG A 5 21.24 36.68 18.16
N ILE A 6 21.48 35.37 17.95
CA ILE A 6 22.31 34.69 16.91
C ILE A 6 23.79 35.06 16.75
N ALA A 7 24.69 34.06 16.88
CA ALA A 7 25.77 33.79 15.91
C ALA A 7 26.37 32.36 16.06
N TYR A 8 26.60 31.75 14.91
CA TYR A 8 27.21 30.44 14.62
C TYR A 8 28.62 30.21 15.21
N PHE A 9 28.95 28.97 15.56
CA PHE A 9 30.28 28.41 15.32
C PHE A 9 30.20 26.95 14.85
N ASN A 10 30.81 26.73 13.70
CA ASN A 10 31.00 25.50 12.97
C ASN A 10 32.43 25.02 13.30
N THR A 11 32.65 23.79 13.82
CA THR A 11 33.84 22.93 13.54
C THR A 11 33.85 21.64 14.38
N PRO A 12 34.51 20.56 13.89
CA PRO A 12 34.25 19.17 14.28
C PRO A 12 35.35 18.60 15.20
N GLN A 13 35.02 18.26 16.44
CA GLN A 13 35.93 17.51 17.33
C GLN A 13 35.20 16.60 18.32
N HIS A 14 34.33 15.69 17.88
CA HIS A 14 33.93 14.55 18.71
C HIS A 14 33.69 13.28 17.88
N VAL A 15 34.72 12.85 17.14
CA VAL A 15 34.81 11.50 16.56
C VAL A 15 36.18 10.95 16.94
N ASN A 16 36.38 10.59 18.22
CA ASN A 16 37.60 9.87 18.63
C ASN A 16 37.54 9.14 19.98
N PHE A 17 36.35 8.94 20.57
CA PHE A 17 36.25 8.20 21.84
C PHE A 17 35.77 6.74 21.68
N TRP A 18 35.25 6.34 20.52
CA TRP A 18 34.67 5.00 20.31
C TRP A 18 35.58 3.95 19.66
N LEU A 19 36.83 4.30 19.30
CA LEU A 19 37.76 3.39 18.59
C LEU A 19 38.85 2.74 19.46
N ARG A 20 38.74 2.77 20.80
CA ARG A 20 39.76 2.19 21.70
C ARG A 20 39.34 1.01 22.59
N PHE A 21 38.15 0.44 22.39
CA PHE A 21 37.66 -0.71 23.18
C PHE A 21 37.32 -1.97 22.36
N GLN A 22 38.02 -2.20 21.23
CA GLN A 22 37.82 -3.41 20.40
C GLN A 22 39.03 -4.36 20.31
N SER A 23 40.07 -4.20 21.13
CA SER A 23 41.20 -5.13 21.14
C SER A 23 41.49 -5.66 22.54
N THR A 24 40.68 -6.62 23.01
CA THR A 24 41.02 -7.72 23.94
C THR A 24 39.76 -8.28 24.61
N TRP A 25 38.92 -9.01 23.87
CA TRP A 25 37.92 -9.87 24.51
C TRP A 25 37.63 -11.09 23.62
N SER A 26 38.06 -12.27 24.07
CA SER A 26 37.69 -13.57 23.50
C SER A 26 36.56 -14.17 24.35
N PRO A 27 35.46 -14.66 23.77
CA PRO A 27 34.36 -15.21 24.55
C PRO A 27 34.68 -16.62 25.10
N PRO A 28 34.20 -16.99 26.29
CA PRO A 28 34.37 -18.34 26.84
C PRO A 28 33.50 -19.37 26.10
N THR A 29 34.08 -20.54 25.85
CA THR A 29 33.43 -21.71 25.26
C THR A 29 32.44 -22.35 26.25
N LEU A 30 31.15 -22.38 25.90
CA LEU A 30 30.11 -23.12 26.62
C LEU A 30 29.89 -24.53 26.03
N PRO A 31 29.54 -25.55 26.84
CA PRO A 31 29.54 -26.94 26.42
C PRO A 31 28.29 -27.33 25.62
N ARG A 32 28.50 -28.16 24.58
CA ARG A 32 27.45 -28.76 23.74
C ARG A 32 26.56 -29.71 24.56
N HIS A 33 25.31 -29.33 24.82
CA HIS A 33 24.27 -30.27 25.23
C HIS A 33 23.49 -30.80 24.02
N ARG A 34 23.51 -32.14 23.88
CA ARG A 34 22.66 -32.91 22.97
C ARG A 34 21.21 -32.88 23.45
N TYR A 35 20.30 -32.40 22.60
CA TYR A 35 18.92 -32.90 22.56
C TYR A 35 18.49 -33.01 21.09
N LEU A 36 18.50 -34.24 20.58
CA LEU A 36 17.92 -34.64 19.30
C LEU A 36 16.92 -35.75 19.59
N HIS A 37 15.64 -35.42 19.76
CA HIS A 37 14.55 -36.37 19.58
C HIS A 37 13.38 -35.65 18.91
N THR A 38 13.34 -35.76 17.58
CA THR A 38 12.14 -35.44 16.80
C THR A 38 11.06 -36.47 17.13
N THR A 39 9.88 -35.99 17.49
CA THR A 39 8.77 -36.85 17.89
C THR A 39 8.18 -37.57 16.67
N ARG A 40 7.57 -38.74 16.91
CA ARG A 40 6.91 -39.54 15.85
C ARG A 40 5.75 -38.76 15.19
N ALA A 41 5.20 -37.77 15.88
CA ALA A 41 4.17 -36.85 15.39
C ALA A 41 4.74 -35.85 14.37
N GLU A 42 5.90 -35.25 14.63
CA GLU A 42 6.59 -34.35 13.69
C GLU A 42 7.06 -35.06 12.42
N LYS A 43 7.52 -36.32 12.55
CA LYS A 43 7.84 -37.14 11.37
C LYS A 43 6.61 -37.47 10.52
N LYS A 44 5.45 -37.72 11.15
CA LYS A 44 4.17 -37.91 10.42
C LYS A 44 3.69 -36.62 9.77
N HIS A 45 3.86 -35.47 10.43
CA HIS A 45 3.51 -34.16 9.85
C HIS A 45 4.41 -33.79 8.67
N ARG A 46 5.73 -33.99 8.79
CA ARG A 46 6.69 -33.85 7.66
C ARG A 46 6.39 -34.82 6.51
N ALA A 47 6.02 -36.07 6.81
CA ALA A 47 5.65 -37.04 5.77
C ALA A 47 4.33 -36.68 5.06
N LYS A 48 3.38 -36.06 5.77
CA LYS A 48 2.11 -35.57 5.20
C LYS A 48 2.28 -34.28 4.39
N MET A 49 3.23 -33.42 4.76
CA MET A 49 3.66 -32.29 3.94
C MET A 49 4.46 -32.72 2.70
N ALA A 50 5.30 -33.77 2.84
CA ALA A 50 6.03 -34.35 1.71
C ALA A 50 5.15 -35.17 0.74
N SER A 51 3.88 -35.45 1.09
CA SER A 51 2.92 -36.14 0.22
C SER A 51 2.01 -35.21 -0.58
N LEU A 52 2.19 -33.89 -0.48
CA LEU A 52 1.62 -32.96 -1.45
C LEU A 52 2.36 -33.18 -2.77
N LYS A 53 1.67 -33.77 -3.76
CA LYS A 53 2.19 -33.93 -5.13
C LYS A 53 2.87 -32.62 -5.54
N GLY A 54 4.10 -32.72 -6.07
CA GLY A 54 4.85 -31.55 -6.53
C GLY A 54 4.06 -30.71 -7.55
N PRO A 55 4.53 -29.48 -7.85
CA PRO A 55 3.82 -28.54 -8.71
C PRO A 55 3.30 -29.22 -9.99
N THR A 56 1.99 -29.24 -10.15
CA THR A 56 1.34 -29.89 -11.29
C THR A 56 1.44 -28.95 -12.49
N LYS A 57 2.17 -29.38 -13.52
CA LYS A 57 2.24 -28.69 -14.81
C LYS A 57 0.84 -28.33 -15.34
N PRO A 58 0.68 -27.21 -16.06
CA PRO A 58 -0.55 -26.89 -16.77
C PRO A 58 -1.01 -28.06 -17.64
N SER A 59 -2.27 -28.48 -17.49
CA SER A 59 -2.88 -29.47 -18.37
C SER A 59 -3.41 -28.79 -19.63
N ALA A 60 -3.48 -29.54 -20.73
CA ALA A 60 -4.05 -29.05 -22.00
C ALA A 60 -5.52 -28.59 -21.82
N ASP A 61 -6.27 -29.27 -20.95
CA ASP A 61 -7.66 -28.92 -20.64
C ASP A 61 -7.76 -27.56 -19.94
N GLU A 62 -6.93 -27.30 -18.92
CA GLU A 62 -6.87 -25.98 -18.25
C GLU A 62 -6.55 -24.86 -19.24
N ILE A 63 -5.56 -25.08 -20.11
CA ILE A 63 -5.14 -24.10 -21.11
C ILE A 63 -6.27 -23.81 -22.10
N ASN A 64 -6.97 -24.84 -22.58
CA ASN A 64 -8.06 -24.67 -23.54
C ASN A 64 -9.28 -24.00 -22.91
N LEU A 65 -9.57 -24.29 -21.63
CA LEU A 65 -10.64 -23.62 -20.88
C LEU A 65 -10.34 -22.13 -20.71
N ILE A 66 -9.11 -21.76 -20.34
CA ILE A 66 -8.73 -20.34 -20.23
C ILE A 66 -8.88 -19.64 -21.59
N LYS A 67 -8.37 -20.24 -22.67
CA LYS A 67 -8.50 -19.66 -24.02
C LYS A 67 -9.94 -19.41 -24.46
N ALA A 68 -10.86 -20.26 -24.03
CA ALA A 68 -12.26 -20.16 -24.41
C ALA A 68 -13.00 -19.04 -23.64
N ASP A 69 -12.60 -18.78 -22.39
CA ASP A 69 -13.23 -17.80 -21.50
C ASP A 69 -12.52 -16.42 -21.54
N ALA A 70 -11.25 -16.40 -21.98
CA ALA A 70 -10.42 -15.21 -22.04
C ALA A 70 -10.92 -14.18 -23.05
N ILE A 71 -11.08 -12.94 -22.59
CA ILE A 71 -11.32 -11.78 -23.46
C ILE A 71 -9.96 -11.16 -23.78
N SER A 72 -9.42 -11.47 -24.96
CA SER A 72 -8.12 -10.96 -25.39
C SER A 72 -8.17 -9.49 -25.80
N PHE A 73 -7.11 -8.74 -25.52
CA PHE A 73 -6.94 -7.36 -25.98
C PHE A 73 -5.51 -7.13 -26.49
N PRO A 74 -5.27 -6.14 -27.38
CA PRO A 74 -3.92 -5.89 -27.91
C PRO A 74 -2.99 -5.30 -26.85
N SER A 75 -3.36 -4.17 -26.26
CA SER A 75 -2.70 -3.52 -25.12
C SER A 75 -3.67 -2.52 -24.47
N VAL A 76 -3.43 -2.14 -23.21
CA VAL A 76 -4.27 -1.14 -22.53
C VAL A 76 -4.30 0.20 -23.29
N PRO A 77 -3.17 0.79 -23.72
CA PRO A 77 -3.20 2.07 -24.41
C PRO A 77 -3.88 2.04 -25.78
N GLU A 78 -3.78 0.95 -26.54
CA GLU A 78 -4.38 0.82 -27.87
C GLU A 78 -5.88 0.48 -27.83
N SER A 79 -6.39 0.02 -26.68
CA SER A 79 -7.76 -0.47 -26.56
C SER A 79 -8.51 0.02 -25.32
N ARG A 80 -8.12 1.18 -24.75
CA ARG A 80 -8.63 1.76 -23.50
C ARG A 80 -10.11 1.50 -23.21
N GLU A 81 -11.01 1.94 -24.10
CA GLU A 81 -12.45 1.81 -23.91
C GLU A 81 -12.94 0.35 -24.03
N ALA A 82 -12.40 -0.43 -24.97
CA ALA A 82 -12.76 -1.84 -25.13
C ALA A 82 -12.25 -2.69 -23.94
N PHE A 83 -11.05 -2.39 -23.47
CA PHE A 83 -10.43 -2.97 -22.28
C PHE A 83 -11.26 -2.67 -21.03
N ALA A 84 -11.55 -1.39 -20.75
CA ALA A 84 -12.28 -1.00 -19.56
C ALA A 84 -13.73 -1.53 -19.54
N ARG A 85 -14.38 -1.62 -20.71
CA ARG A 85 -15.70 -2.25 -20.88
C ARG A 85 -15.76 -3.70 -20.46
N CYS A 86 -14.65 -4.44 -20.42
CA CYS A 86 -14.61 -5.80 -19.89
C CYS A 86 -15.06 -5.86 -18.42
N PHE A 87 -14.93 -4.74 -17.70
CA PHE A 87 -15.27 -4.63 -16.29
C PHE A 87 -16.64 -3.98 -16.04
N ASP A 88 -17.44 -3.67 -17.06
CA ASP A 88 -18.72 -2.97 -16.90
C ASP A 88 -19.63 -3.60 -15.82
N SER A 89 -19.73 -4.92 -15.80
CA SER A 89 -20.47 -5.68 -14.78
C SER A 89 -19.88 -5.69 -13.36
N PHE A 90 -18.72 -5.09 -13.13
CA PHE A 90 -18.16 -4.83 -11.80
C PHE A 90 -18.67 -3.49 -11.24
N GLY A 91 -19.30 -2.68 -12.10
CA GLY A 91 -19.82 -1.37 -11.80
C GLY A 91 -20.85 -1.35 -10.69
N ASP A 92 -21.60 -2.43 -10.44
CA ASP A 92 -22.62 -2.48 -9.37
C ASP A 92 -22.05 -2.63 -7.95
N SER A 93 -20.73 -2.81 -7.81
CA SER A 93 -20.07 -2.95 -6.50
C SER A 93 -19.96 -1.61 -5.76
N LYS A 94 -20.00 -1.65 -4.42
CA LYS A 94 -19.74 -0.48 -3.58
C LYS A 94 -18.25 -0.20 -3.42
N VAL A 95 -17.45 -1.27 -3.36
CA VAL A 95 -16.00 -1.20 -3.26
C VAL A 95 -15.39 -2.08 -4.36
N LEU A 96 -14.60 -1.47 -5.22
CA LEU A 96 -13.84 -2.15 -6.26
C LEU A 96 -12.34 -2.05 -5.95
N LEU A 97 -11.71 -3.15 -5.59
CA LEU A 97 -10.28 -3.19 -5.31
C LEU A 97 -9.52 -3.61 -6.57
N ILE A 98 -8.48 -2.87 -6.95
CA ILE A 98 -7.68 -3.11 -8.15
C ILE A 98 -6.20 -3.31 -7.78
N GLY A 99 -5.79 -4.55 -7.88
CA GLY A 99 -4.49 -5.10 -7.54
C GLY A 99 -3.43 -4.98 -8.62
N ASP A 100 -2.17 -4.96 -8.20
CA ASP A 100 -1.00 -5.22 -9.03
C ASP A 100 -0.20 -6.39 -8.45
N ALA A 101 0.45 -7.15 -9.34
CA ALA A 101 1.45 -8.15 -8.92
C ALA A 101 2.83 -7.52 -8.70
N SER A 102 3.00 -6.24 -9.08
CA SER A 102 4.13 -5.44 -8.63
C SER A 102 3.91 -3.94 -8.64
N HIS A 103 4.53 -3.23 -7.68
CA HIS A 103 4.45 -1.77 -7.54
C HIS A 103 5.23 -0.97 -8.60
N GLY A 104 5.94 -1.64 -9.49
CA GLY A 104 6.85 -1.01 -10.45
C GLY A 104 6.57 -1.32 -11.92
N THR A 105 5.37 -1.79 -12.27
CA THR A 105 5.02 -2.20 -13.64
C THR A 105 4.02 -1.25 -14.32
N SER A 106 4.41 -0.68 -15.46
CA SER A 106 3.66 0.31 -16.25
C SER A 106 2.25 -0.16 -16.62
N GLU A 107 2.13 -1.40 -17.11
CA GLU A 107 0.85 -1.91 -17.61
C GLU A 107 -0.18 -2.09 -16.48
N PHE A 108 0.26 -2.36 -15.24
CA PHE A 108 -0.63 -2.50 -14.09
C PHE A 108 -1.21 -1.15 -13.66
N TYR A 109 -0.40 -0.08 -13.63
CA TYR A 109 -0.91 1.28 -13.38
C TYR A 109 -1.80 1.78 -14.52
N SER A 110 -1.45 1.48 -15.77
CA SER A 110 -2.30 1.79 -16.92
C SER A 110 -3.66 1.09 -16.82
N ALA A 111 -3.68 -0.20 -16.48
CA ALA A 111 -4.90 -0.96 -16.29
C ALA A 111 -5.76 -0.36 -15.15
N ARG A 112 -5.16 -0.08 -13.99
CA ARG A 112 -5.82 0.59 -12.87
C ARG A 112 -6.44 1.92 -13.29
N ALA A 113 -5.68 2.78 -13.97
CA ALA A 113 -6.13 4.08 -14.39
C ALA A 113 -7.33 3.98 -15.34
N GLU A 114 -7.24 3.16 -16.39
CA GLU A 114 -8.32 3.06 -17.40
C GLU A 114 -9.60 2.39 -16.85
N ILE A 115 -9.47 1.37 -15.98
CA ILE A 115 -10.63 0.81 -15.26
C ILE A 115 -11.26 1.88 -14.37
N THR A 116 -10.43 2.63 -13.64
CA THR A 116 -10.90 3.66 -12.70
C THR A 116 -11.62 4.79 -13.41
N LYS A 117 -11.08 5.29 -14.53
CA LYS A 117 -11.74 6.31 -15.37
C LYS A 117 -13.12 5.84 -15.80
N TYR A 118 -13.21 4.62 -16.33
CA TYR A 118 -14.47 4.04 -16.79
C TYR A 118 -15.51 3.90 -15.66
N MET A 119 -15.08 3.48 -14.47
CA MET A 119 -15.94 3.35 -13.30
C MET A 119 -16.44 4.71 -12.78
N ILE A 120 -15.60 5.74 -12.85
CA ILE A 120 -15.99 7.12 -12.52
C ILE A 120 -17.02 7.65 -13.53
N GLU A 121 -16.74 7.51 -14.82
CA GLU A 121 -17.56 8.05 -15.91
C GLU A 121 -18.92 7.36 -16.05
N HIS A 122 -18.99 6.05 -15.81
CA HIS A 122 -20.17 5.25 -16.12
C HIS A 122 -20.89 4.66 -14.91
N HIS A 123 -20.20 4.48 -13.79
CA HIS A 123 -20.71 3.72 -12.63
C HIS A 123 -20.76 4.53 -11.34
N GLY A 124 -20.49 5.84 -11.39
CA GLY A 124 -20.68 6.75 -10.25
C GLY A 124 -19.69 6.55 -9.10
N PHE A 125 -18.52 5.94 -9.36
CA PHE A 125 -17.45 5.89 -8.37
C PHE A 125 -16.91 7.30 -8.12
N ASN A 126 -16.78 7.67 -6.85
CA ASN A 126 -16.44 9.04 -6.44
C ASN A 126 -15.33 9.13 -5.38
N ILE A 127 -14.70 7.99 -5.08
CA ILE A 127 -13.56 7.85 -4.17
C ILE A 127 -12.51 6.99 -4.88
N VAL A 128 -11.29 7.50 -4.98
CA VAL A 128 -10.09 6.73 -5.34
C VAL A 128 -9.19 6.69 -4.13
N ALA A 129 -9.01 5.52 -3.53
CA ALA A 129 -8.23 5.34 -2.31
C ALA A 129 -7.00 4.46 -2.61
N ALA A 130 -5.80 4.99 -2.41
CA ALA A 130 -4.55 4.31 -2.69
C ALA A 130 -3.88 3.79 -1.42
N GLU A 131 -3.12 2.70 -1.55
CA GLU A 131 -2.09 2.25 -0.60
C GLU A 131 -0.95 3.27 -0.55
N ALA A 132 -1.28 4.44 -0.03
CA ALA A 132 -0.44 5.60 0.01
C ALA A 132 -0.69 6.36 1.32
N ASP A 133 0.29 7.16 1.71
CA ASP A 133 0.20 8.01 2.88
C ASP A 133 -0.95 9.00 2.80
N TRP A 134 -1.63 9.20 3.93
CA TRP A 134 -2.72 10.15 4.03
C TRP A 134 -2.31 11.60 3.69
N PRO A 135 -1.25 12.20 4.27
CA PRO A 135 -0.90 13.59 4.00
C PRO A 135 -0.56 13.88 2.53
N ASP A 136 0.18 12.98 1.87
CA ASP A 136 0.54 13.14 0.45
C ASP A 136 -0.69 12.99 -0.44
N ALA A 137 -1.55 11.99 -0.17
CA ALA A 137 -2.78 11.81 -0.91
C ALA A 137 -3.77 12.96 -0.70
N GLU A 138 -3.83 13.58 0.49
CA GLU A 138 -4.64 14.79 0.74
C GLU A 138 -4.09 16.01 -0.02
N ALA A 139 -2.78 16.11 -0.22
CA ALA A 139 -2.19 17.13 -1.08
C ALA A 139 -2.64 16.96 -2.54
N VAL A 140 -2.67 15.72 -3.03
CA VAL A 140 -3.20 15.36 -4.36
C VAL A 140 -4.71 15.56 -4.44
N ASP A 141 -5.47 15.19 -3.41
CA ASP A 141 -6.92 15.42 -3.32
C ASP A 141 -7.26 16.89 -3.47
N ARG A 142 -6.57 17.74 -2.72
CA ARG A 142 -6.73 19.19 -2.75
C ARG A 142 -6.46 19.72 -4.15
N TYR A 143 -5.47 19.15 -4.85
CA TYR A 143 -5.18 19.46 -6.23
C TYR A 143 -6.31 18.99 -7.17
N VAL A 144 -6.74 17.73 -7.14
CA VAL A 144 -7.74 17.22 -8.10
C VAL A 144 -9.15 17.76 -7.87
N ARG A 145 -9.54 18.03 -6.62
CA ARG A 145 -10.83 18.66 -6.27
C ARG A 145 -10.78 20.18 -6.25
N ARG A 146 -9.64 20.78 -6.61
CA ARG A 146 -9.40 22.24 -6.68
C ARG A 146 -9.79 22.97 -5.38
N ARG A 147 -9.57 22.32 -4.24
CA ARG A 147 -9.89 22.86 -2.92
C ARG A 147 -8.91 24.00 -2.58
N PRO A 148 -9.40 25.15 -2.08
CA PRO A 148 -8.52 26.24 -1.70
C PRO A 148 -7.60 25.82 -0.56
N TRP A 149 -6.33 26.22 -0.61
CA TRP A 149 -5.43 26.03 0.51
C TRP A 149 -5.68 27.08 1.57
N THR A 150 -5.73 26.63 2.82
CA THR A 150 -6.19 27.41 3.96
C THR A 150 -5.02 28.03 4.75
N GLY A 151 -3.76 27.80 4.33
CA GLY A 151 -2.54 28.36 4.95
C GLY A 151 -1.82 27.48 5.99
N THR A 152 -2.32 26.27 6.25
CA THR A 152 -1.82 25.25 7.18
C THR A 152 -2.38 23.88 6.75
N GLY A 153 -1.66 22.81 7.07
CA GLY A 153 -1.86 21.48 6.46
C GLY A 153 -1.22 21.37 5.07
N PRO A 154 -1.24 20.17 4.45
CA PRO A 154 -0.57 19.93 3.17
C PRO A 154 -1.08 20.88 2.07
N PRO A 155 -0.19 21.59 1.36
CA PRO A 155 -0.57 22.38 0.19
C PRO A 155 -1.01 21.48 -0.97
N ALA A 156 -1.67 22.05 -1.97
CA ALA A 156 -2.06 21.29 -3.16
C ALA A 156 -0.81 20.87 -3.95
N ALA A 157 -0.71 19.58 -4.25
CA ALA A 157 0.41 18.99 -4.98
C ALA A 157 -0.09 18.08 -6.11
N SER A 158 0.58 18.11 -7.26
CA SER A 158 0.46 17.05 -8.27
C SER A 158 1.63 16.09 -8.12
N VAL A 159 1.62 14.99 -8.87
CA VAL A 159 2.72 14.01 -8.92
C VAL A 159 3.72 14.29 -10.06
N GLU A 160 3.72 15.52 -10.59
CA GLU A 160 4.62 15.97 -11.64
C GLU A 160 6.11 15.93 -11.25
N PRO A 161 7.06 15.94 -12.22
CA PRO A 161 8.50 15.94 -11.93
C PRO A 161 8.91 17.05 -10.96
N VAL A 162 9.87 16.77 -10.06
CA VAL A 162 10.31 17.77 -9.05
C VAL A 162 10.76 19.11 -9.67
N PRO A 163 11.47 19.16 -10.81
CA PRO A 163 11.81 20.42 -11.45
C PRO A 163 10.57 21.24 -11.85
N ALA A 164 9.54 20.59 -12.40
CA ALA A 164 8.28 21.25 -12.79
C ALA A 164 7.51 21.76 -11.57
N ALA A 165 7.44 20.95 -10.51
CA ALA A 165 6.80 21.36 -9.25
C ALA A 165 7.48 22.61 -8.68
N LYS A 166 8.83 22.63 -8.65
CA LYS A 166 9.62 23.79 -8.19
C LYS A 166 9.39 25.03 -9.05
N GLU A 167 9.37 24.90 -10.37
CA GLU A 167 9.08 26.03 -11.28
C GLU A 167 7.69 26.61 -11.07
N ALA A 168 6.71 25.76 -10.76
CA ALA A 168 5.34 26.16 -10.46
C ALA A 168 5.14 26.64 -9.01
N GLY A 169 6.20 26.65 -8.17
CA GLY A 169 6.12 27.02 -6.75
C GLY A 169 5.26 26.07 -5.91
N ARG A 170 5.24 24.78 -6.28
CA ARG A 170 4.48 23.72 -5.61
C ARG A 170 5.41 22.70 -4.96
N ASP A 171 4.95 22.12 -3.86
CA ASP A 171 5.63 21.00 -3.21
C ASP A 171 5.30 19.68 -3.91
N PRO A 172 6.26 18.75 -4.05
CA PRO A 172 6.00 17.42 -4.59
C PRO A 172 5.39 16.49 -3.53
N ALA A 173 4.37 15.71 -3.92
CA ALA A 173 3.80 14.63 -3.10
C ALA A 173 4.52 13.28 -3.33
N PHE A 174 4.41 12.36 -2.38
CA PHE A 174 4.94 10.98 -2.45
C PHE A 174 6.46 10.90 -2.58
N MET A 175 7.16 11.74 -1.81
CA MET A 175 8.62 11.81 -1.83
C MET A 175 9.31 10.81 -0.90
N ARG A 176 8.57 10.18 0.02
CA ARG A 176 9.14 9.10 0.84
C ARG A 176 9.42 7.88 -0.05
N PHE A 177 10.40 7.08 0.36
CA PHE A 177 10.61 5.77 -0.24
C PHE A 177 9.28 5.00 -0.23
N PRO A 178 8.91 4.36 -1.35
CA PRO A 178 9.56 4.36 -2.67
C PRO A 178 8.91 5.38 -3.60
N THR A 179 9.68 6.38 -4.07
CA THR A 179 9.15 7.47 -4.90
C THR A 179 8.43 7.00 -6.17
N TRP A 180 8.91 5.96 -6.86
CA TRP A 180 8.38 5.53 -8.15
C TRP A 180 6.99 4.86 -8.07
N MET A 181 6.56 4.43 -6.88
CA MET A 181 5.27 3.74 -6.69
C MET A 181 4.11 4.66 -7.08
N TRP A 182 4.09 5.89 -6.58
CA TRP A 182 3.04 6.87 -6.90
C TRP A 182 3.55 8.05 -7.72
N ARG A 183 4.86 8.27 -7.84
CA ARG A 183 5.46 9.29 -8.74
C ARG A 183 5.96 8.66 -10.04
N ASN A 184 5.02 8.26 -10.86
CA ASN A 184 5.26 7.78 -12.22
C ASN A 184 4.33 8.47 -13.23
N VAL A 185 4.64 8.32 -14.51
CA VAL A 185 3.88 8.92 -15.63
C VAL A 185 2.42 8.47 -15.61
N GLU A 186 2.14 7.20 -15.31
CA GLU A 186 0.79 6.66 -15.34
C GLU A 186 -0.12 7.29 -14.26
N VAL A 187 0.39 7.44 -13.04
CA VAL A 187 -0.31 8.11 -11.93
C VAL A 187 -0.42 9.62 -12.20
N HIS A 188 0.61 10.24 -12.78
CA HIS A 188 0.56 11.64 -13.21
C HIS A 188 -0.56 11.89 -14.20
N ASP A 189 -0.61 11.11 -15.28
CA ASP A 189 -1.62 11.26 -16.32
C ASP A 189 -3.03 10.99 -15.78
N PHE A 190 -3.17 10.09 -14.80
CA PHE A 190 -4.44 9.87 -14.09
C PHE A 190 -4.84 11.06 -13.22
N VAL A 191 -3.92 11.63 -12.43
CA VAL A 191 -4.17 12.79 -11.56
C VAL A 191 -4.57 14.01 -12.39
N GLU A 192 -3.89 14.28 -13.50
CA GLU A 192 -4.22 15.37 -14.40
C GLU A 192 -5.58 15.14 -15.08
N TRP A 193 -5.87 13.92 -15.53
CA TRP A 193 -7.19 13.56 -16.03
C TRP A 193 -8.28 13.78 -14.97
N LEU A 194 -8.06 13.34 -13.73
CA LEU A 194 -9.03 13.45 -12.64
C LEU A 194 -9.32 14.91 -12.29
N ARG A 195 -8.29 15.76 -12.28
CA ARG A 195 -8.44 17.21 -12.10
C ARG A 195 -9.21 17.87 -13.25
N GLY A 196 -9.04 17.37 -14.48
CA GLY A 196 -9.81 17.79 -15.64
C GLY A 196 -11.26 17.34 -15.56
N TYR A 197 -11.51 16.09 -15.17
CA TYR A 197 -12.85 15.53 -14.97
C TYR A 197 -13.65 16.31 -13.90
N ASN A 198 -12.98 16.71 -12.82
CA ASN A 198 -13.57 17.51 -11.75
C ASN A 198 -13.76 19.00 -12.11
N GLU A 199 -13.38 19.46 -13.30
CA GLU A 199 -13.53 20.86 -13.69
C GLU A 199 -15.00 21.29 -13.71
N GLY A 200 -15.31 22.40 -13.05
CA GLY A 200 -16.68 22.90 -12.93
C GLY A 200 -17.58 22.16 -11.94
N THR A 201 -17.06 21.15 -11.23
CA THR A 201 -17.77 20.45 -10.15
C THR A 201 -17.42 21.08 -8.80
N GLU A 202 -18.41 21.23 -7.93
CA GLU A 202 -18.18 21.71 -6.57
C GLU A 202 -17.23 20.76 -5.81
N PRO A 203 -16.27 21.26 -5.01
CA PRO A 203 -15.25 20.41 -4.37
C PRO A 203 -15.83 19.27 -3.52
N HIS A 204 -17.01 19.46 -2.93
CA HIS A 204 -17.68 18.42 -2.16
C HIS A 204 -18.13 17.26 -3.06
N ASP A 205 -18.66 17.54 -4.25
CA ASP A 205 -19.24 16.54 -5.16
C ASP A 205 -18.20 15.95 -6.13
N ALA A 206 -17.09 16.64 -6.32
CA ALA A 206 -15.94 16.20 -7.12
C ALA A 206 -15.37 14.87 -6.61
N VAL A 207 -14.85 14.04 -7.51
CA VAL A 207 -14.22 12.74 -7.18
C VAL A 207 -12.94 13.00 -6.38
N GLY A 208 -12.83 12.36 -5.22
CA GLY A 208 -11.69 12.55 -4.31
C GLY A 208 -10.59 11.49 -4.48
N PHE A 209 -9.38 11.86 -4.06
CA PHE A 209 -8.22 10.98 -3.99
C PHE A 209 -7.80 10.82 -2.52
N TYR A 210 -7.51 9.63 -2.04
CA TYR A 210 -7.29 9.39 -0.62
C TYR A 210 -6.14 8.40 -0.39
N GLY A 211 -5.45 8.58 0.73
CA GLY A 211 -4.45 7.63 1.22
C GLY A 211 -5.09 6.70 2.24
N LEU A 212 -4.62 5.46 2.30
CA LEU A 212 -5.08 4.47 3.26
C LEU A 212 -3.99 4.07 4.26
N ASP A 213 -2.72 4.32 3.95
CA ASP A 213 -1.58 3.75 4.66
C ASP A 213 -1.16 4.58 5.89
N LEU A 214 -0.34 3.99 6.75
CA LEU A 214 -0.06 4.50 8.11
C LEU A 214 1.39 4.91 8.38
N TYR A 215 2.28 4.79 7.40
CA TYR A 215 3.70 5.08 7.56
C TYR A 215 4.02 6.58 7.82
N SER A 216 3.12 7.50 7.47
CA SER A 216 3.35 8.95 7.56
C SER A 216 3.20 9.57 8.96
N MET A 217 3.71 8.94 10.01
CA MET A 217 3.51 9.39 11.40
C MET A 217 3.90 10.87 11.61
N GLY A 218 5.09 11.28 11.16
CA GLY A 218 5.58 12.66 11.31
C GLY A 218 4.71 13.69 10.59
N ALA A 219 4.48 13.48 9.29
CA ALA A 219 3.66 14.37 8.48
C ALA A 219 2.20 14.45 9.00
N SER A 220 1.67 13.35 9.54
CA SER A 220 0.34 13.34 10.15
C SER A 220 0.28 14.14 11.46
N ILE A 221 1.31 14.09 12.30
CA ILE A 221 1.42 14.95 13.48
C ILE A 221 1.38 16.43 13.05
N GLU A 222 2.19 16.80 12.06
CA GLU A 222 2.26 18.17 11.55
C GLU A 222 0.92 18.63 10.96
N ALA A 223 0.23 17.77 10.23
CA ALA A 223 -1.10 18.05 9.69
C ALA A 223 -2.13 18.34 10.79
N VAL A 224 -2.13 17.56 11.88
CA VAL A 224 -3.02 17.79 13.03
C VAL A 224 -2.71 19.13 13.71
N ILE A 225 -1.43 19.39 14.01
CA ILE A 225 -1.01 20.65 14.64
C ILE A 225 -1.37 21.85 13.75
N GLY A 226 -1.08 21.74 12.45
CA GLY A 226 -1.38 22.78 11.47
C GLY A 226 -2.87 23.09 11.40
N TYR A 227 -3.74 22.08 11.35
CA TYR A 227 -5.19 22.30 11.40
C TYR A 227 -5.62 23.04 12.68
N LEU A 228 -5.14 22.58 13.84
CA LEU A 228 -5.49 23.14 15.14
C LEU A 228 -4.97 24.57 15.31
N ASP A 229 -3.84 24.96 14.72
CA ASP A 229 -3.33 26.34 14.80
C ASP A 229 -4.34 27.37 14.30
N ARG A 230 -5.18 27.00 13.34
CA ARG A 230 -6.24 27.87 12.83
C ARG A 230 -7.57 27.66 13.54
N ALA A 231 -7.89 26.40 13.86
CA ALA A 231 -9.21 26.02 14.35
C ALA A 231 -9.34 26.18 15.87
N ASP A 232 -8.32 25.81 16.63
CA ASP A 232 -8.25 25.92 18.09
C ASP A 232 -6.78 26.02 18.58
N PRO A 233 -6.22 27.25 18.64
CA PRO A 233 -4.82 27.46 19.04
C PRO A 233 -4.49 26.93 20.44
N LYS A 234 -5.48 26.83 21.35
CA LYS A 234 -5.25 26.28 22.70
C LYS A 234 -5.04 24.77 22.61
N LEU A 235 -5.89 24.08 21.85
CA LEU A 235 -5.72 22.65 21.61
C LEU A 235 -4.47 22.37 20.76
N ALA A 236 -4.06 23.28 19.87
CA ALA A 236 -2.80 23.18 19.14
C ALA A 236 -1.57 23.21 20.06
N ALA A 237 -1.61 23.99 21.15
CA ALA A 237 -0.54 23.99 22.15
C ALA A 237 -0.45 22.64 22.88
N VAL A 238 -1.60 22.04 23.24
CA VAL A 238 -1.66 20.70 23.83
C VAL A 238 -1.14 19.63 22.87
N ALA A 239 -1.52 19.72 21.57
CA ALA A 239 -1.03 18.81 20.54
C ALA A 239 0.50 18.85 20.42
N ARG A 240 1.11 20.04 20.45
CA ARG A 240 2.58 20.19 20.42
C ARG A 240 3.25 19.58 21.65
N GLU A 241 2.65 19.71 22.83
CA GLU A 241 3.19 19.11 24.05
C GLU A 241 3.16 17.58 23.98
N ARG A 242 2.02 17.01 23.58
CA ARG A 242 1.80 15.56 23.51
C ARG A 242 2.59 14.90 22.38
N TYR A 243 2.53 15.47 21.17
CA TYR A 243 3.26 14.94 20.02
C TYR A 243 4.73 15.31 20.00
N GLY A 244 5.16 16.39 20.68
CA GLY A 244 6.55 16.86 20.65
C GLY A 244 7.58 15.81 21.03
N ARG A 245 7.21 14.86 21.90
CA ARG A 245 8.08 13.75 22.29
C ARG A 245 8.14 12.63 21.26
N LEU A 246 7.05 12.42 20.53
CA LEU A 246 6.96 11.45 19.43
C LEU A 246 7.64 11.99 18.17
N LEU A 247 7.61 13.30 17.94
CA LEU A 247 8.30 13.98 16.82
C LEU A 247 9.81 13.74 16.80
N MET A 248 10.44 13.52 17.96
CA MET A 248 11.85 13.13 18.05
C MET A 248 12.16 11.83 17.31
N TRP A 249 11.14 10.99 17.12
CA TRP A 249 11.21 9.70 16.43
C TRP A 249 10.51 9.73 15.07
N ALA A 250 10.00 10.89 14.63
CA ALA A 250 9.25 10.98 13.39
C ALA A 250 10.13 10.80 12.15
N GLU A 251 11.42 11.10 12.25
CA GLU A 251 12.41 10.87 11.18
C GLU A 251 12.79 9.40 11.05
N ASP A 252 12.76 8.64 12.15
CA ASP A 252 12.99 7.19 12.18
C ASP A 252 12.07 6.51 13.21
N PRO A 253 10.81 6.19 12.83
CA PRO A 253 9.86 5.55 13.73
C PRO A 253 10.24 4.12 14.13
N HIS A 254 11.21 3.50 13.46
CA HIS A 254 11.69 2.16 13.81
C HIS A 254 12.55 2.21 15.08
N GLU A 255 13.39 3.23 15.24
CA GLU A 255 14.16 3.45 16.47
C GLU A 255 13.22 3.53 17.69
N TYR A 256 12.02 4.10 17.53
CA TYR A 256 11.01 4.15 18.58
C TYR A 256 10.50 2.75 18.99
N GLY A 257 10.21 1.89 18.01
CA GLY A 257 9.80 0.51 18.26
C GLY A 257 10.92 -0.31 18.92
N LEU A 258 12.16 -0.14 18.45
CA LEU A 258 13.34 -0.82 18.99
C LEU A 258 13.62 -0.39 20.44
N GLU A 259 13.55 0.92 20.72
CA GLU A 259 13.73 1.45 22.07
C GLU A 259 12.68 0.90 23.04
N THR A 260 11.41 0.87 22.61
CA THR A 260 10.30 0.27 23.38
C THR A 260 10.63 -1.18 23.76
N LEU A 261 11.16 -1.97 22.81
CA LEU A 261 11.56 -3.36 23.06
C LEU A 261 12.78 -3.45 24.01
N VAL A 262 13.82 -2.65 23.77
CA VAL A 262 15.12 -2.79 24.45
C VAL A 262 15.08 -2.26 25.88
N THR A 263 14.39 -1.15 26.13
CA THR A 263 14.39 -0.49 27.45
C THR A 263 13.14 -0.73 28.27
N GLY A 264 12.11 -1.36 27.67
CA GLY A 264 10.80 -1.52 28.31
C GLY A 264 10.05 -0.19 28.46
N PHE A 265 10.43 0.82 27.67
CA PHE A 265 9.75 2.09 27.58
C PHE A 265 8.30 1.88 27.10
N GLU A 266 7.31 2.40 27.82
CA GLU A 266 5.88 2.18 27.51
C GLU A 266 5.39 2.91 26.23
N GLY A 267 6.21 3.78 25.66
CA GLY A 267 5.83 4.63 24.54
C GLY A 267 5.01 5.86 24.95
N TYR A 268 4.38 6.49 23.96
CA TYR A 268 3.57 7.70 24.09
C TYR A 268 2.07 7.46 23.79
N GLU A 269 1.65 6.19 23.76
CA GLU A 269 0.27 5.79 23.46
C GLU A 269 -0.79 6.59 24.23
N LYS A 270 -0.60 6.76 25.55
CA LYS A 270 -1.55 7.51 26.41
C LYS A 270 -1.76 8.94 25.91
N ASP A 271 -0.70 9.62 25.48
CA ASP A 271 -0.77 11.01 25.00
C ASP A 271 -1.40 11.10 23.62
N VAL A 272 -1.02 10.19 22.72
CA VAL A 272 -1.54 10.15 21.35
C VAL A 272 -3.04 9.83 21.36
N VAL A 273 -3.47 8.85 22.17
CA VAL A 273 -4.88 8.52 22.37
C VAL A 273 -5.64 9.68 23.02
N ALA A 274 -5.08 10.32 24.05
CA ALA A 274 -5.70 11.48 24.67
C ALA A 274 -5.87 12.64 23.67
N MET A 275 -4.89 12.84 22.78
CA MET A 275 -4.98 13.86 21.72
C MET A 275 -6.10 13.55 20.73
N LEU A 276 -6.23 12.31 20.28
CA LEU A 276 -7.36 11.90 19.45
C LEU A 276 -8.70 12.11 20.18
N GLN A 277 -8.80 11.71 21.45
CA GLN A 277 -10.02 11.89 22.25
C GLN A 277 -10.41 13.36 22.38
N ASP A 278 -9.45 14.24 22.69
CA ASP A 278 -9.70 15.67 22.81
C ASP A 278 -10.15 16.28 21.47
N LEU A 279 -9.53 15.90 20.35
CA LEU A 279 -9.95 16.34 19.02
C LEU A 279 -11.37 15.87 18.69
N LEU A 280 -11.70 14.61 18.96
CA LEU A 280 -13.04 14.05 18.71
C LEU A 280 -14.11 14.64 19.63
N SER A 281 -13.76 15.02 20.86
CA SER A 281 -14.68 15.65 21.80
C SER A 281 -15.22 16.99 21.29
N LYS A 282 -14.41 17.69 20.49
CA LYS A 282 -14.74 18.99 19.87
C LYS A 282 -15.24 18.89 18.43
N ARG A 283 -15.53 17.69 17.93
CA ARG A 283 -15.86 17.47 16.51
C ARG A 283 -16.97 18.36 15.95
N LEU A 284 -18.01 18.65 16.74
CA LEU A 284 -19.13 19.49 16.29
C LEU A 284 -18.72 20.96 16.20
N GLU A 285 -17.95 21.46 17.15
CA GLU A 285 -17.41 22.83 17.10
C GLU A 285 -16.42 22.99 15.98
N LEU A 286 -15.45 22.06 15.87
CA LEU A 286 -14.38 22.13 14.90
C LEU A 286 -14.92 22.04 13.47
N ALA A 287 -15.77 21.06 13.14
CA ALA A 287 -16.34 20.91 11.80
C ALA A 287 -17.35 22.01 11.41
N ALA A 288 -17.94 22.70 12.39
CA ALA A 288 -18.89 23.79 12.14
C ALA A 288 -18.21 25.17 12.12
N ALA A 289 -17.00 25.30 12.67
CA ALA A 289 -16.33 26.60 12.85
C ALA A 289 -16.15 27.34 11.52
N ARG A 290 -15.97 26.60 10.40
CA ARG A 290 -15.74 27.19 9.07
C ARG A 290 -16.42 26.46 7.91
N TRP A 291 -17.39 25.57 8.18
CA TRP A 291 -17.92 24.63 7.17
C TRP A 291 -16.80 23.74 6.58
N ASP A 292 -15.87 23.34 7.43
CA ASP A 292 -14.60 22.72 7.11
C ASP A 292 -14.65 21.19 7.26
N GLY A 293 -15.79 20.57 6.94
CA GLY A 293 -16.01 19.14 7.11
C GLY A 293 -14.89 18.28 6.52
N ASP A 294 -14.35 18.66 5.36
CA ASP A 294 -13.20 17.98 4.74
C ASP A 294 -11.87 18.21 5.48
N GLU A 295 -11.60 19.43 5.96
CA GLU A 295 -10.36 19.72 6.70
C GLU A 295 -10.37 19.05 8.08
N PHE A 296 -11.51 19.09 8.77
CA PHE A 296 -11.70 18.38 10.02
C PHE A 296 -11.60 16.87 9.80
N HIS A 297 -12.21 16.33 8.74
CA HIS A 297 -12.07 14.92 8.40
C HIS A 297 -10.60 14.53 8.20
N SER A 298 -9.85 15.32 7.43
CA SER A 298 -8.42 15.08 7.22
C SER A 298 -7.63 15.15 8.53
N ALA A 299 -7.86 16.14 9.39
CA ALA A 299 -7.22 16.22 10.70
C ALA A 299 -7.58 15.03 11.60
N GLN A 300 -8.84 14.56 11.54
CA GLN A 300 -9.29 13.38 12.26
C GLN A 300 -8.57 12.11 11.77
N GLN A 301 -8.41 11.92 10.45
CA GLN A 301 -7.70 10.76 9.92
C GLN A 301 -6.23 10.77 10.32
N ASN A 302 -5.57 11.91 10.22
CA ASN A 302 -4.19 12.05 10.67
C ASN A 302 -4.06 11.74 12.17
N ALA A 303 -4.96 12.23 13.03
CA ALA A 303 -4.90 11.92 14.46
C ALA A 303 -5.11 10.42 14.77
N ARG A 304 -5.93 9.72 13.97
CA ARG A 304 -6.08 8.25 14.07
C ARG A 304 -4.84 7.52 13.58
N LEU A 305 -4.28 7.97 12.45
CA LEU A 305 -3.04 7.44 11.91
C LEU A 305 -1.92 7.51 12.94
N VAL A 306 -1.76 8.62 13.66
CA VAL A 306 -0.73 8.71 14.71
C VAL A 306 -0.94 7.67 15.82
N VAL A 307 -2.20 7.39 16.23
CA VAL A 307 -2.49 6.30 17.19
C VAL A 307 -2.08 4.94 16.63
N ASP A 308 -2.49 4.66 15.40
CA ASP A 308 -2.27 3.34 14.80
C ASP A 308 -0.78 3.14 14.43
N ALA A 309 -0.09 4.18 13.97
CA ALA A 309 1.35 4.17 13.69
C ALA A 309 2.17 3.96 14.97
N GLU A 310 1.83 4.63 16.07
CA GLU A 310 2.48 4.42 17.37
C GLU A 310 2.41 2.95 17.80
N ARG A 311 1.25 2.31 17.59
CA ARG A 311 1.07 0.88 17.88
C ARG A 311 1.79 -0.02 16.87
N TYR A 312 1.74 0.33 15.57
CA TYR A 312 2.39 -0.39 14.48
C TYR A 312 3.89 -0.54 14.73
N TYR A 313 4.60 0.58 14.91
CA TYR A 313 6.05 0.57 15.07
C TYR A 313 6.52 -0.17 16.32
N LYS A 314 5.73 -0.17 17.40
CA LYS A 314 5.97 -1.05 18.55
C LYS A 314 5.81 -2.52 18.16
N SER A 315 4.68 -2.88 17.53
CA SER A 315 4.34 -4.28 17.20
C SER A 315 5.30 -4.95 16.21
N MET A 316 5.96 -4.17 15.35
CA MET A 316 6.93 -4.63 14.36
C MET A 316 8.02 -5.55 14.95
N TYR A 317 8.35 -5.36 16.23
CA TYR A 317 9.39 -6.14 16.92
C TYR A 317 8.87 -7.32 17.76
N PHE A 318 7.55 -7.42 17.99
CA PHE A 318 6.95 -8.43 18.88
C PHE A 318 6.21 -9.56 18.13
N GLY A 319 5.74 -9.34 16.90
CA GLY A 319 5.02 -10.35 16.11
C GLY A 319 4.85 -9.97 14.63
N ARG A 320 5.08 -10.95 13.72
CA ARG A 320 5.11 -10.71 12.26
C ARG A 320 3.73 -10.45 11.66
N ASP A 321 2.76 -11.24 12.09
CA ASP A 321 1.36 -11.16 11.67
C ASP A 321 0.62 -10.00 12.35
N GLU A 322 1.04 -9.61 13.55
CA GLU A 322 0.41 -8.52 14.30
C GLU A 322 0.56 -7.16 13.60
N SER A 323 1.77 -6.81 13.13
CA SER A 323 2.00 -5.54 12.43
C SER A 323 1.30 -5.50 11.07
N TRP A 324 1.34 -6.61 10.31
CA TRP A 324 0.61 -6.77 9.06
C TRP A 324 -0.89 -6.57 9.25
N ASN A 325 -1.48 -7.30 10.21
CA ASN A 325 -2.91 -7.22 10.49
C ASN A 325 -3.33 -5.83 10.96
N LEU A 326 -2.48 -5.14 11.73
CA LEU A 326 -2.73 -3.76 12.13
C LEU A 326 -2.76 -2.83 10.91
N ARG A 327 -1.80 -2.97 9.98
CA ARG A 327 -1.73 -2.14 8.77
C ARG A 327 -2.97 -2.29 7.89
N ASP A 328 -3.34 -3.52 7.55
CA ASP A 328 -4.54 -3.76 6.74
C ASP A 328 -5.84 -3.40 7.46
N THR A 329 -5.90 -3.58 8.78
CA THR A 329 -7.05 -3.10 9.58
C THR A 329 -7.15 -1.58 9.52
N HIS A 330 -6.03 -0.86 9.66
CA HIS A 330 -6.01 0.60 9.54
C HIS A 330 -6.52 1.04 8.16
N MET A 331 -5.99 0.45 7.07
CA MET A 331 -6.43 0.77 5.70
C MET A 331 -7.94 0.56 5.54
N PHE A 332 -8.46 -0.57 6.01
CA PHE A 332 -9.89 -0.87 5.94
C PHE A 332 -10.75 0.10 6.76
N GLU A 333 -10.34 0.42 7.98
CA GLU A 333 -11.08 1.38 8.80
C GLU A 333 -11.04 2.80 8.22
N THR A 334 -9.90 3.21 7.63
CA THR A 334 -9.77 4.48 6.93
C THR A 334 -10.72 4.52 5.74
N LEU A 335 -10.80 3.46 4.92
CA LEU A 335 -11.76 3.33 3.83
C LEU A 335 -13.22 3.48 4.31
N ASN A 336 -13.59 2.81 5.41
CA ASN A 336 -14.94 2.93 5.97
C ASN A 336 -15.26 4.35 6.43
N ARG A 337 -14.28 5.07 6.99
CA ARG A 337 -14.44 6.46 7.40
C ARG A 337 -14.59 7.38 6.18
N ILE A 338 -13.84 7.16 5.10
CA ILE A 338 -14.00 7.89 3.84
C ILE A 338 -15.40 7.66 3.25
N LEU A 339 -15.82 6.40 3.10
CA LEU A 339 -17.16 6.05 2.59
C LEU A 339 -18.26 6.73 3.40
N LYS A 340 -18.15 6.68 4.74
CA LYS A 340 -19.11 7.34 5.63
C LYS A 340 -19.12 8.86 5.47
N HIS A 341 -17.96 9.47 5.31
CA HIS A 341 -17.82 10.92 5.14
C HIS A 341 -18.41 11.40 3.81
N ARG A 342 -18.27 10.60 2.75
CA ARG A 342 -18.77 10.90 1.40
C ARG A 342 -20.26 10.61 1.21
N GLY A 343 -20.87 9.84 2.12
CA GLY A 343 -22.31 9.60 2.17
C GLY A 343 -22.74 8.18 1.79
N SER A 344 -24.05 7.90 1.86
CA SER A 344 -24.60 6.55 1.64
C SER A 344 -24.33 6.01 0.24
N ASP A 345 -24.33 6.90 -0.74
CA ASP A 345 -24.25 6.59 -2.18
C ASP A 345 -22.79 6.57 -2.67
N ALA A 346 -21.83 6.79 -1.76
CA ALA A 346 -20.42 6.78 -2.07
C ALA A 346 -19.95 5.37 -2.47
N LYS A 347 -19.12 5.33 -3.51
CA LYS A 347 -18.51 4.12 -4.06
C LYS A 347 -17.02 4.35 -4.23
N ALA A 348 -16.24 3.36 -3.80
CA ALA A 348 -14.80 3.49 -3.70
C ALA A 348 -14.06 2.52 -4.61
N ILE A 349 -12.99 3.03 -5.21
CA ILE A 349 -11.99 2.23 -5.89
C ILE A 349 -10.76 2.22 -5.00
N VAL A 350 -10.22 1.03 -4.73
CA VAL A 350 -9.01 0.85 -3.92
C VAL A 350 -7.86 0.43 -4.82
N TRP A 351 -6.77 1.20 -4.83
CA TRP A 351 -5.52 0.83 -5.50
C TRP A 351 -4.53 0.35 -4.46
N ALA A 352 -4.27 -0.95 -4.42
CA ALA A 352 -3.30 -1.55 -3.50
C ALA A 352 -2.74 -2.83 -4.11
N HIS A 353 -1.69 -3.39 -3.52
CA HIS A 353 -1.07 -4.61 -4.04
C HIS A 353 -2.01 -5.83 -4.02
N ASN A 354 -1.78 -6.82 -4.91
CA ASN A 354 -2.57 -8.07 -4.92
C ASN A 354 -2.60 -8.74 -3.53
N SER A 355 -1.52 -8.62 -2.76
CA SER A 355 -1.43 -9.14 -1.38
C SER A 355 -2.38 -8.46 -0.39
N HIS A 356 -2.79 -7.22 -0.67
CA HIS A 356 -3.73 -6.46 0.14
C HIS A 356 -5.18 -6.64 -0.34
N ILE A 357 -5.41 -6.63 -1.65
CA ILE A 357 -6.77 -6.59 -2.22
C ILE A 357 -7.44 -7.96 -2.41
N GLY A 358 -6.66 -9.03 -2.56
CA GLY A 358 -7.21 -10.38 -2.71
C GLY A 358 -7.78 -10.90 -1.40
N ASP A 359 -8.73 -11.84 -1.41
CA ASP A 359 -9.21 -12.45 -0.16
C ASP A 359 -8.10 -13.29 0.50
N ALA A 360 -7.52 -12.81 1.60
CA ALA A 360 -6.48 -13.51 2.36
C ALA A 360 -6.87 -14.93 2.78
N ARG A 361 -8.17 -15.22 2.97
CA ARG A 361 -8.67 -16.56 3.33
C ARG A 361 -8.49 -17.56 2.20
N ALA A 362 -8.20 -17.10 0.99
CA ALA A 362 -7.89 -17.91 -0.19
C ALA A 362 -6.38 -18.02 -0.49
N THR A 363 -5.52 -17.53 0.42
CA THR A 363 -4.06 -17.55 0.23
C THR A 363 -3.32 -18.14 1.43
N SER A 364 -2.02 -18.43 1.25
CA SER A 364 -1.19 -18.94 2.34
C SER A 364 -0.95 -17.94 3.47
N MET A 365 -1.19 -16.65 3.21
CA MET A 365 -1.18 -15.57 4.21
C MET A 365 -2.25 -15.85 5.28
N GLY A 366 -3.51 -16.05 4.86
CA GLY A 366 -4.58 -16.43 5.78
C GLY A 366 -4.41 -17.85 6.33
N TRP A 367 -4.11 -18.86 5.50
CA TRP A 367 -4.12 -20.26 5.96
C TRP A 367 -3.00 -20.61 6.95
N SER A 368 -1.81 -20.01 6.77
CA SER A 368 -0.59 -20.48 7.43
C SER A 368 0.02 -19.44 8.35
N ARG A 369 -0.28 -18.15 8.15
CA ARG A 369 0.34 -17.05 8.89
C ARG A 369 -0.63 -16.28 9.76
N GLY A 370 -1.94 -16.50 9.63
CA GLY A 370 -2.94 -15.72 10.37
C GLY A 370 -3.01 -14.27 9.91
N GLU A 371 -2.47 -13.96 8.74
CA GLU A 371 -2.50 -12.65 8.12
C GLU A 371 -3.88 -12.40 7.52
N LEU A 372 -4.49 -11.26 7.85
CA LEU A 372 -5.68 -10.72 7.19
C LEU A 372 -5.28 -9.62 6.22
N ASN A 373 -6.19 -9.20 5.34
CA ASN A 373 -5.96 -8.04 4.48
C ASN A 373 -7.23 -7.24 4.22
N ILE A 374 -7.08 -6.03 3.66
CA ILE A 374 -8.20 -5.14 3.32
C ILE A 374 -9.20 -5.82 2.37
N GLY A 375 -8.73 -6.64 1.44
CA GLY A 375 -9.57 -7.44 0.54
C GLY A 375 -10.54 -8.36 1.28
N GLN A 376 -10.01 -9.14 2.23
CA GLN A 376 -10.81 -9.99 3.12
C GLN A 376 -11.80 -9.14 3.93
N LEU A 377 -11.35 -8.08 4.60
CA LEU A 377 -12.18 -7.24 5.46
C LEU A 377 -13.33 -6.57 4.68
N CYS A 378 -13.05 -6.11 3.46
CA CYS A 378 -14.05 -5.60 2.53
C CYS A 378 -15.07 -6.68 2.14
N LYS A 379 -14.63 -7.89 1.81
CA LYS A 379 -15.55 -9.00 1.48
C LYS A 379 -16.40 -9.43 2.69
N GLU A 380 -15.84 -9.44 3.90
CA GLU A 380 -16.57 -9.76 5.12
C GLU A 380 -17.61 -8.70 5.48
N THR A 381 -17.35 -7.44 5.15
CA THR A 381 -18.23 -6.32 5.51
C THR A 381 -19.28 -6.01 4.45
N TYR A 382 -18.89 -6.06 3.17
CA TYR A 382 -19.72 -5.65 2.04
C TYR A 382 -20.24 -6.84 1.21
N GLY A 383 -19.77 -8.07 1.45
CA GLY A 383 -20.19 -9.25 0.71
C GLY A 383 -19.96 -9.10 -0.80
N GLU A 384 -20.98 -9.42 -1.59
CA GLU A 384 -20.97 -9.28 -3.06
C GLU A 384 -20.78 -7.84 -3.57
N GLN A 385 -20.89 -6.84 -2.69
CA GLN A 385 -20.63 -5.43 -3.01
C GLN A 385 -19.14 -5.05 -2.92
N ALA A 386 -18.26 -5.99 -2.55
CA ALA A 386 -16.80 -5.84 -2.61
C ALA A 386 -16.21 -6.80 -3.63
N LEU A 387 -15.70 -6.25 -4.74
CA LEU A 387 -15.08 -7.01 -5.83
C LEU A 387 -13.59 -6.66 -5.94
N ALA A 388 -12.76 -7.66 -6.25
CA ALA A 388 -11.32 -7.53 -6.40
C ALA A 388 -10.87 -7.95 -7.81
N ILE A 389 -10.13 -7.08 -8.48
CA ILE A 389 -9.48 -7.34 -9.78
C ILE A 389 -7.98 -7.38 -9.53
N GLY A 390 -7.31 -8.50 -9.80
CA GLY A 390 -5.85 -8.56 -9.74
C GLY A 390 -5.20 -8.39 -11.11
N CYS A 391 -3.97 -7.88 -11.15
CA CYS A 391 -3.13 -7.93 -12.35
C CYS A 391 -2.01 -8.96 -12.19
N GLY A 392 -1.57 -9.59 -13.28
CA GLY A 392 -0.46 -10.54 -13.27
C GLY A 392 0.36 -10.54 -14.56
N SER A 393 1.61 -11.00 -14.48
CA SER A 393 2.51 -11.16 -15.63
C SER A 393 3.48 -12.33 -15.49
N TYR A 394 4.02 -12.81 -16.61
CA TYR A 394 4.97 -13.91 -16.63
C TYR A 394 6.42 -13.45 -16.51
N THR A 395 6.80 -12.40 -17.26
CA THR A 395 8.15 -11.81 -17.25
C THR A 395 8.09 -10.34 -17.65
N GLY A 396 9.24 -9.68 -17.75
CA GLY A 396 9.31 -8.28 -18.15
C GLY A 396 10.38 -7.53 -17.40
N THR A 397 10.15 -6.23 -17.17
CA THR A 397 10.96 -5.41 -16.27
C THR A 397 10.10 -4.74 -15.22
N VAL A 398 10.67 -4.45 -14.06
CA VAL A 398 10.02 -3.77 -12.94
C VAL A 398 10.94 -2.68 -12.39
N ALA A 399 10.37 -1.55 -12.00
CA ALA A 399 11.06 -0.56 -11.17
C ALA A 399 11.01 -1.04 -9.71
N ALA A 400 12.17 -1.35 -9.13
CA ALA A 400 12.26 -1.85 -7.76
C ALA A 400 13.62 -1.51 -7.16
N ALA A 401 13.72 -1.63 -5.84
CA ALA A 401 14.99 -1.53 -5.13
C ALA A 401 15.50 -2.91 -4.70
N SER A 402 16.81 -3.02 -4.45
CA SER A 402 17.42 -4.24 -3.91
C SER A 402 17.20 -4.37 -2.39
N ARG A 403 17.15 -3.24 -1.69
CA ARG A 403 16.87 -3.13 -0.26
C ARG A 403 15.95 -1.94 -0.03
N TRP A 404 15.40 -1.88 1.17
CA TRP A 404 14.61 -0.73 1.57
C TRP A 404 15.47 0.53 1.58
N GLY A 405 14.92 1.65 1.10
CA GLY A 405 15.61 2.94 1.01
C GLY A 405 16.65 3.06 -0.11
N ASP A 406 16.99 1.98 -0.82
CA ASP A 406 17.92 2.04 -1.96
C ASP A 406 17.29 2.78 -3.15
N ASP A 407 18.16 3.32 -4.02
CA ASP A 407 17.75 3.90 -5.31
C ASP A 407 16.98 2.89 -6.18
N MET A 408 16.07 3.43 -6.98
CA MET A 408 15.29 2.64 -7.93
C MET A 408 16.19 2.04 -9.01
N GLN A 409 15.93 0.77 -9.34
CA GLN A 409 16.57 0.07 -10.43
C GLN A 409 15.52 -0.53 -11.37
N VAL A 410 15.85 -0.55 -12.67
CA VAL A 410 15.12 -1.35 -13.64
C VAL A 410 15.64 -2.78 -13.58
N MET A 411 14.83 -3.67 -13.01
CA MET A 411 15.20 -5.08 -12.79
C MET A 411 14.44 -6.00 -13.75
N ARG A 412 15.10 -7.04 -14.27
CA ARG A 412 14.44 -8.07 -15.09
C ARG A 412 13.65 -9.02 -14.18
N VAL A 413 12.36 -9.18 -14.46
CA VAL A 413 11.51 -10.15 -13.75
C VAL A 413 11.78 -11.54 -14.31
N ASN A 414 12.07 -12.50 -13.43
CA ASN A 414 12.29 -13.89 -13.82
C ASN A 414 11.03 -14.45 -14.49
N PRO A 415 11.16 -15.41 -15.42
CA PRO A 415 10.00 -16.14 -15.92
C PRO A 415 9.16 -16.73 -14.77
N GLY A 416 7.83 -16.82 -14.95
CA GLY A 416 6.92 -17.41 -13.99
C GLY A 416 7.34 -18.82 -13.56
N MET A 417 7.20 -19.12 -12.27
CA MET A 417 7.69 -20.37 -11.70
C MET A 417 6.84 -21.59 -12.10
N ALA A 418 7.48 -22.75 -12.22
CA ALA A 418 6.77 -24.00 -12.47
C ALA A 418 5.69 -24.29 -11.38
N GLY A 419 4.48 -24.60 -11.82
CA GLY A 419 3.31 -24.83 -10.98
C GLY A 419 2.60 -23.57 -10.49
N SER A 420 2.98 -22.39 -10.97
CA SER A 420 2.32 -21.14 -10.64
C SER A 420 1.15 -20.82 -11.56
N TYR A 421 0.33 -19.84 -11.20
CA TYR A 421 -0.66 -19.29 -12.12
C TYR A 421 0.01 -18.59 -13.30
N GLU A 422 1.17 -17.95 -13.10
CA GLU A 422 1.93 -17.31 -14.18
C GLU A 422 2.35 -18.32 -15.25
N GLU A 423 2.85 -19.51 -14.88
CA GLU A 423 3.14 -20.58 -15.85
C GLU A 423 1.89 -21.02 -16.60
N LEU A 424 0.75 -21.14 -15.90
CA LEU A 424 -0.52 -21.55 -16.50
C LEU A 424 -1.05 -20.52 -17.50
N MET A 425 -1.06 -19.24 -17.14
CA MET A 425 -1.53 -18.17 -18.01
C MET A 425 -0.60 -17.99 -19.22
N HIS A 426 0.72 -18.06 -19.02
CA HIS A 426 1.71 -18.03 -20.10
C HIS A 426 1.53 -19.20 -21.10
N ALA A 427 1.24 -20.41 -20.60
CA ALA A 427 1.06 -21.60 -21.43
C ALA A 427 -0.13 -21.50 -22.40
N THR A 428 -1.03 -20.53 -22.21
CA THR A 428 -2.06 -20.23 -23.20
C THR A 428 -1.49 -19.69 -24.51
N GLY A 429 -0.38 -18.95 -24.47
CA GLY A 429 0.12 -18.21 -25.62
C GLY A 429 -0.78 -17.03 -26.04
N VAL A 430 -1.80 -16.68 -25.24
CA VAL A 430 -2.56 -15.45 -25.38
C VAL A 430 -1.83 -14.37 -24.59
N ARG A 431 -1.34 -13.34 -25.27
CA ARG A 431 -0.45 -12.35 -24.65
C ARG A 431 -1.15 -11.54 -23.56
N ASN A 432 -2.28 -10.92 -23.88
CA ASN A 432 -3.00 -10.07 -22.95
C ASN A 432 -4.49 -10.44 -22.96
N PHE A 433 -5.06 -10.68 -21.79
CA PHE A 433 -6.47 -11.03 -21.67
C PHE A 433 -7.05 -10.71 -20.29
N VAL A 434 -8.38 -10.64 -20.23
CA VAL A 434 -9.15 -10.52 -18.99
C VAL A 434 -9.92 -11.82 -18.75
N LEU A 435 -10.04 -12.21 -17.48
CA LEU A 435 -10.97 -13.24 -17.01
C LEU A 435 -11.91 -12.64 -15.96
N ASP A 436 -13.21 -12.87 -16.12
CA ASP A 436 -14.21 -12.68 -15.06
C ASP A 436 -14.29 -14.00 -14.28
N LEU A 437 -13.74 -14.01 -13.07
CA LEU A 437 -13.62 -15.23 -12.28
C LEU A 437 -14.90 -15.54 -11.50
N ARG A 438 -15.86 -14.61 -11.41
CA ARG A 438 -17.05 -14.74 -10.56
C ARG A 438 -17.93 -15.92 -10.96
N GLU A 439 -18.64 -16.47 -9.97
CA GLU A 439 -19.60 -17.54 -10.20
C GLU A 439 -20.73 -17.10 -11.14
N GLY A 440 -21.11 -17.95 -12.09
CA GLY A 440 -22.11 -17.64 -13.12
C GLY A 440 -21.61 -16.73 -14.25
N ARG A 441 -20.42 -16.15 -14.12
CA ARG A 441 -19.74 -15.36 -15.17
C ARG A 441 -18.61 -16.15 -15.83
N CYS A 442 -17.82 -16.86 -15.02
CA CYS A 442 -16.80 -17.81 -15.48
C CYS A 442 -17.43 -19.16 -15.85
N ASP A 443 -16.93 -19.83 -16.89
CA ASP A 443 -17.25 -21.23 -17.15
C ASP A 443 -16.99 -22.10 -15.90
N GLY A 444 -17.99 -22.89 -15.49
CA GLY A 444 -17.92 -23.66 -14.24
C GLY A 444 -16.79 -24.69 -14.21
N ARG A 445 -16.40 -25.25 -15.37
CA ARG A 445 -15.26 -26.18 -15.47
C ARG A 445 -13.95 -25.43 -15.35
N LEU A 446 -13.86 -24.23 -15.93
CA LEU A 446 -12.70 -23.36 -15.76
C LEU A 446 -12.53 -22.94 -14.31
N ARG A 447 -13.60 -22.42 -13.67
CA ARG A 447 -13.56 -21.99 -12.26
C ARG A 447 -13.11 -23.13 -11.35
N GLU A 448 -13.63 -24.35 -11.53
CA GLU A 448 -13.16 -25.53 -10.78
C GLU A 448 -11.70 -25.90 -11.07
N ALA A 449 -11.26 -25.79 -12.33
CA ALA A 449 -9.87 -26.05 -12.68
C ALA A 449 -8.91 -25.03 -12.05
N LEU A 450 -9.31 -23.76 -11.98
CA LEU A 450 -8.58 -22.67 -11.34
C LEU A 450 -8.65 -22.71 -9.80
N ARG A 451 -9.57 -23.49 -9.19
CA ARG A 451 -9.61 -23.70 -7.73
C ARG A 451 -8.41 -24.50 -7.19
N LYS A 452 -7.61 -25.11 -8.07
CA LYS A 452 -6.39 -25.81 -7.67
C LYS A 452 -5.39 -24.84 -7.08
N LYS A 453 -4.96 -25.10 -5.84
CA LYS A 453 -3.90 -24.32 -5.18
C LYS A 453 -2.62 -24.29 -6.03
N ARG A 454 -2.19 -23.10 -6.42
CA ARG A 454 -0.94 -22.85 -7.18
C ARG A 454 -0.16 -21.71 -6.54
N LEU A 455 1.10 -21.60 -6.94
CA LEU A 455 1.93 -20.45 -6.61
C LEU A 455 1.42 -19.20 -7.34
N GLU A 456 1.55 -18.05 -6.72
CA GLU A 456 1.25 -16.74 -7.30
C GLU A 456 2.31 -15.73 -6.85
N ARG A 457 2.71 -14.85 -7.77
CA ARG A 457 3.79 -13.89 -7.61
C ARG A 457 3.29 -12.56 -7.04
N PHE A 458 4.07 -12.03 -6.09
CA PHE A 458 3.83 -10.79 -5.36
C PHE A 458 5.17 -10.05 -5.21
N ILE A 459 5.45 -9.07 -6.07
CA ILE A 459 6.69 -8.27 -6.00
C ILE A 459 6.34 -6.90 -5.41
N GLY A 460 6.77 -6.60 -4.19
CA GLY A 460 6.57 -5.27 -3.62
C GLY A 460 7.47 -4.21 -4.25
N VAL A 461 7.93 -3.27 -3.42
CA VAL A 461 8.87 -2.23 -3.84
C VAL A 461 10.31 -2.74 -3.85
N ILE A 462 10.55 -3.86 -3.18
CA ILE A 462 11.80 -4.61 -3.23
C ILE A 462 11.64 -5.82 -4.13
N TYR A 463 12.61 -6.06 -5.01
CA TYR A 463 12.65 -7.28 -5.83
C TYR A 463 13.96 -8.06 -5.66
N ARG A 464 13.83 -9.33 -5.26
CA ARG A 464 14.94 -10.26 -4.97
C ARG A 464 14.92 -11.46 -5.93
N PRO A 465 15.44 -11.33 -7.16
CA PRO A 465 15.38 -12.39 -8.17
C PRO A 465 16.07 -13.69 -7.74
N ASP A 466 17.15 -13.61 -6.94
CA ASP A 466 17.92 -14.79 -6.51
C ASP A 466 17.18 -15.66 -5.47
N THR A 467 16.18 -15.09 -4.78
CA THR A 467 15.40 -15.76 -3.73
C THR A 467 13.90 -15.65 -3.99
N GLU A 468 13.53 -15.51 -5.27
CA GLU A 468 12.19 -15.10 -5.68
C GLU A 468 11.09 -16.00 -5.13
N ARG A 469 11.30 -17.33 -5.09
CA ARG A 469 10.31 -18.26 -4.52
C ARG A 469 10.00 -17.96 -3.06
N GLN A 470 11.03 -17.63 -2.27
CA GLN A 470 10.88 -17.38 -0.83
C GLN A 470 10.34 -15.98 -0.56
N SER A 471 10.74 -15.01 -1.37
CA SER A 471 10.43 -13.59 -1.17
C SER A 471 9.11 -13.20 -1.84
N HIS A 472 8.85 -13.68 -3.05
CA HIS A 472 7.81 -13.13 -3.93
C HIS A 472 6.74 -14.13 -4.34
N TYR A 473 6.66 -15.31 -3.71
CA TYR A 473 5.61 -16.28 -4.03
C TYR A 473 4.83 -16.73 -2.81
N SER A 474 3.50 -16.80 -2.98
CA SER A 474 2.55 -17.36 -2.01
C SER A 474 1.69 -18.42 -2.71
N MET A 475 1.13 -19.36 -1.94
CA MET A 475 0.11 -20.25 -2.50
C MET A 475 -1.25 -19.57 -2.47
N ALA A 476 -2.03 -19.68 -3.54
CA ALA A 476 -3.36 -19.09 -3.64
C ALA A 476 -4.38 -19.99 -4.37
N VAL A 477 -5.66 -19.74 -4.11
CA VAL A 477 -6.79 -20.20 -4.93
C VAL A 477 -7.35 -18.99 -5.68
N LEU A 478 -7.00 -18.87 -6.95
CA LEU A 478 -7.26 -17.67 -7.77
C LEU A 478 -8.73 -17.23 -7.76
N PRO A 479 -9.73 -18.08 -8.10
CA PRO A 479 -11.14 -17.67 -8.17
C PRO A 479 -11.82 -17.44 -6.81
N ASP A 480 -11.16 -17.79 -5.70
CA ASP A 480 -11.63 -17.49 -4.35
C ASP A 480 -10.94 -16.24 -3.77
N GLN A 481 -9.74 -15.92 -4.27
CA GLN A 481 -9.01 -14.71 -3.92
C GLN A 481 -9.49 -13.49 -4.69
N LEU A 482 -9.75 -13.64 -5.99
CA LEU A 482 -10.03 -12.56 -6.93
C LEU A 482 -11.34 -12.82 -7.69
N ASP A 483 -12.04 -11.74 -8.04
CA ASP A 483 -13.25 -11.73 -8.85
C ASP A 483 -12.94 -11.46 -10.34
N GLY A 484 -11.85 -10.76 -10.63
CA GLY A 484 -11.34 -10.56 -11.98
C GLY A 484 -9.82 -10.67 -12.06
N LEU A 485 -9.31 -11.06 -13.22
CA LEU A 485 -7.88 -11.10 -13.50
C LEU A 485 -7.58 -10.34 -14.79
N VAL A 486 -6.60 -9.44 -14.74
CA VAL A 486 -5.96 -8.84 -15.91
C VAL A 486 -4.60 -9.52 -16.10
N TRP A 487 -4.43 -10.22 -17.21
CA TRP A 487 -3.17 -10.88 -17.54
C TRP A 487 -2.43 -10.13 -18.65
N MET A 488 -1.14 -9.88 -18.44
CA MET A 488 -0.22 -9.34 -19.44
C MET A 488 1.07 -10.16 -19.43
N ASP A 489 1.33 -10.92 -20.49
CA ASP A 489 2.39 -11.93 -20.50
C ASP A 489 3.80 -11.34 -20.34
N GLU A 490 4.07 -10.20 -20.98
CA GLU A 490 5.31 -9.44 -20.83
C GLU A 490 5.02 -7.98 -20.51
N THR A 491 5.66 -7.46 -19.47
CA THR A 491 5.44 -6.09 -18.96
C THR A 491 6.73 -5.27 -18.89
N ARG A 492 6.59 -3.96 -18.70
CA ARG A 492 7.68 -3.00 -18.55
C ARG A 492 7.61 -2.27 -17.21
N HIS A 493 8.76 -1.74 -16.78
CA HIS A 493 8.81 -0.87 -15.61
C HIS A 493 7.99 0.41 -15.86
N VAL A 494 7.44 0.98 -14.79
CA VAL A 494 6.70 2.26 -14.84
C VAL A 494 7.53 3.38 -15.47
N GLY A 495 6.85 4.39 -16.04
CA GLY A 495 7.50 5.62 -16.48
C GLY A 495 8.02 6.43 -15.30
N VAL A 496 9.26 6.20 -14.88
CA VAL A 496 9.83 6.81 -13.67
C VAL A 496 10.02 8.31 -13.84
N LEU A 497 9.52 9.10 -12.88
CA LEU A 497 9.76 10.54 -12.83
C LEU A 497 10.97 10.89 -11.97
N GLU A 498 11.26 10.04 -10.98
CA GLU A 498 12.44 10.14 -10.10
C GLU A 498 13.17 8.80 -10.05
N VAL A 499 14.49 8.84 -10.16
CA VAL A 499 15.36 7.65 -10.10
C VAL A 499 16.11 7.56 -8.78
N HIS A 500 16.49 8.72 -8.23
CA HIS A 500 17.22 8.81 -6.98
C HIS A 500 16.26 9.00 -5.82
N GLN A 501 16.41 8.18 -4.78
CA GLN A 501 15.70 8.37 -3.54
C GLN A 501 16.26 9.58 -2.81
N PRO A 502 15.41 10.48 -2.29
CA PRO A 502 15.86 11.49 -1.36
C PRO A 502 16.56 10.82 -0.17
N PRO A 503 17.61 11.44 0.39
CA PRO A 503 18.19 10.95 1.64
C PRO A 503 17.09 10.84 2.70
N SER A 504 16.81 9.62 3.12
CA SER A 504 15.94 9.26 4.23
C SER A 504 16.75 8.41 5.21
N ALA A 505 16.28 8.29 6.46
CA ALA A 505 16.93 7.39 7.41
C ALA A 505 16.97 5.97 6.82
N LEU A 506 18.07 5.24 7.04
CA LEU A 506 18.22 3.87 6.56
C LEU A 506 17.30 2.95 7.36
N GLU A 507 16.12 2.66 6.83
CA GLU A 507 15.20 1.73 7.49
C GLU A 507 15.73 0.30 7.32
N THR A 508 15.94 -0.37 8.45
CA THR A 508 16.40 -1.77 8.49
C THR A 508 15.22 -2.67 8.81
N ASP A 509 15.04 -3.70 7.97
CA ASP A 509 14.18 -4.89 8.20
C ASP A 509 12.71 -4.96 7.70
N GLU A 510 12.17 -4.03 6.90
CA GLU A 510 10.81 -4.22 6.28
C GLU A 510 10.79 -5.18 5.07
N THR A 511 11.83 -6.00 4.88
CA THR A 511 12.04 -6.71 3.60
C THR A 511 11.38 -8.08 3.48
N TRP A 512 10.34 -8.40 4.26
CA TRP A 512 9.81 -9.77 4.28
C TRP A 512 8.28 -9.92 4.40
N PRO A 513 7.66 -10.81 3.59
CA PRO A 513 8.25 -11.52 2.46
C PRO A 513 8.41 -10.60 1.23
N PHE A 514 7.53 -9.60 1.09
CA PHE A 514 7.37 -8.87 -0.17
C PHE A 514 8.07 -7.51 -0.23
N GLY A 515 8.44 -6.93 0.92
CA GLY A 515 8.97 -5.56 0.98
C GLY A 515 7.97 -4.58 0.40
N LEU A 516 6.79 -4.49 1.02
CA LEU A 516 5.64 -3.67 0.60
C LEU A 516 5.64 -2.35 1.36
#